data_AF-A0A958LJR7-F1
#
_entry.id   AF-A0A958LJR7-F1
#
_cell.length_a   1.000
_cell.length_b   1.000
_cell.length_c   1.000
_cell.angle_alpha   90.00
_cell.angle_beta   90.00
_cell.angle_gamma   90.00
#
_symmetry.space_group_name_H-M   'P 1'
#
loop_
_entity.id
_entity.type
_entity.pdbx_description
1 polymer ?
#
loop_
_entity_poly.entity_id
_entity_poly.type
_entity_poly.pdbx_seq_one_letter_code
_entity_poly.pdbx_strand_id
1 'polypeptide(L)'
;IPWITFICGLSGGLFGLWFTWWTSAVDWPLNVGGKPMWSLAAFIPVIFETTILFAALSSVLAMIVLNGLPKVDPPIIDPDLTCSKFALFIPENDVAFDVAKVEKLFKDLGASVVKRTEF
;
A
#
# COMPACT_ATOMS: atom_id res chain seq x y z
N ILE A 1 -3.13 5.99 0.40
CA ILE A 1 -2.25 5.09 1.18
C ILE A 1 -1.78 5.75 2.48
N PRO A 2 -1.15 6.95 2.51
CA PRO A 2 -0.55 7.48 3.75
C PRO A 2 -1.52 7.61 4.93
N TRP A 3 -2.74 8.10 4.68
CA TRP A 3 -3.78 8.23 5.71
C TRP A 3 -4.24 6.88 6.28
N ILE A 4 -4.35 5.85 5.43
CA ILE A 4 -4.72 4.49 5.85
C ILE A 4 -3.61 3.94 6.75
N THR A 5 -2.35 4.04 6.30
CA THR A 5 -1.17 3.63 7.07
C THR A 5 -1.12 4.30 8.43
N PHE A 6 -1.38 5.62 8.50
CA PHE A 6 -1.35 6.36 9.75
C PHE A 6 -2.43 5.90 10.73
N ILE A 7 -3.68 5.77 10.27
CA ILE A 7 -4.80 5.34 11.11
C ILE A 7 -4.60 3.91 11.62
N CYS A 8 -4.18 3.00 10.74
CA CYS A 8 -3.90 1.61 11.11
C CYS A 8 -2.71 1.50 12.06
N GLY A 9 -1.62 2.24 11.81
CA GLY A 9 -0.47 2.31 12.71
C GLY A 9 -0.86 2.83 14.10
N LEU A 10 -1.62 3.92 14.17
CA LEU A 10 -2.12 4.48 15.43
C LEU A 10 -3.00 3.46 16.17
N SER A 11 -3.87 2.74 15.45
CA SER A 11 -4.69 1.68 16.04
C SER A 11 -3.84 0.52 16.58
N GLY A 12 -2.75 0.15 15.90
CA GLY A 12 -1.80 -0.87 16.34
C GLY A 12 -1.04 -0.46 17.60
N GLY A 13 -0.62 0.80 17.70
CA GLY A 13 0.01 1.34 18.90
C GLY A 13 -0.94 1.40 20.10
N LEU A 14 -2.19 1.84 19.89
CA LEU A 14 -3.23 1.82 20.92
C LEU A 14 -3.55 0.40 21.37
N PHE A 15 -3.62 -0.54 20.42
CA PHE A 15 -3.81 -1.96 20.71
C PHE A 15 -2.64 -2.52 21.52
N GLY A 16 -1.39 -2.22 21.16
CA GLY A 16 -0.21 -2.65 21.92
C GLY A 16 -0.17 -2.10 23.35
N LEU A 17 -0.54 -0.82 23.53
CA LEU A 17 -0.67 -0.20 24.86
C LEU A 17 -1.73 -0.91 25.70
N TRP A 18 -2.93 -1.11 25.13
CA TRP A 18 -4.02 -1.79 25.82
C TRP A 18 -3.69 -3.25 26.14
N PHE A 19 -3.11 -3.98 25.19
CA PHE A 19 -2.79 -5.41 25.33
C PHE A 19 -1.72 -5.66 26.40
N THR A 20 -0.65 -4.86 26.42
CA THR A 20 0.41 -4.99 27.44
C THR A 20 -0.08 -4.62 28.83
N TRP A 21 -0.94 -3.61 28.95
CA TRP A 21 -1.58 -3.25 30.21
C TRP A 21 -2.52 -4.35 30.70
N TRP A 22 -3.38 -4.86 29.83
CA TRP A 22 -4.35 -5.89 30.19
C TRP A 22 -3.67 -7.17 30.67
N THR A 23 -2.70 -7.69 29.90
CA THR A 23 -2.00 -8.93 30.24
C THR A 23 -1.17 -8.81 31.52
N SER A 24 -0.48 -7.69 31.74
CA SER A 24 0.49 -7.55 32.83
C SER A 24 -0.10 -7.00 34.13
N ALA A 25 -1.19 -6.22 34.07
CA ALA A 25 -1.77 -5.58 35.24
C ALA A 25 -3.14 -6.12 35.65
N VAL A 26 -3.90 -6.73 34.73
CA VAL A 26 -5.30 -7.12 34.98
C VAL A 26 -5.48 -8.63 34.95
N ASP A 27 -5.13 -9.27 33.84
CA ASP A 27 -5.41 -10.69 33.62
C ASP A 27 -4.52 -11.59 34.50
N TRP A 28 -3.20 -11.39 34.39
CA TRP A 28 -2.24 -12.15 35.18
C TRP A 28 -1.08 -11.27 35.68
N PRO A 29 -1.25 -10.57 36.81
CA PRO A 29 -0.18 -9.79 37.41
C PRO A 29 0.93 -10.70 37.97
N LEU A 30 2.07 -10.74 37.27
CA LEU A 30 3.27 -11.46 37.69
C LEU A 30 4.30 -10.51 38.31
N ASN A 31 4.75 -10.83 39.53
CA ASN A 31 5.92 -10.16 40.10
C ASN A 31 7.21 -10.71 39.49
N VAL A 32 7.72 -10.06 38.45
CA VAL A 32 8.99 -10.41 37.81
C VAL A 32 10.09 -9.45 38.27
N GLY A 33 10.90 -9.89 39.23
CA GLY A 33 12.06 -9.14 39.71
C GLY A 33 11.72 -7.85 40.47
N GLY A 34 10.55 -7.76 41.10
CA GLY A 34 10.13 -6.63 41.93
C GLY A 34 9.72 -5.37 41.16
N LYS A 35 9.59 -5.46 39.83
CA LYS A 35 9.21 -4.33 38.98
C LYS A 35 7.72 -3.99 39.14
N PRO A 36 7.30 -2.75 38.83
CA PRO A 36 5.89 -2.40 38.73
C PRO A 36 5.17 -3.33 37.75
N MET A 37 3.93 -3.73 38.08
CA MET A 37 3.13 -4.66 37.26
C MET A 37 2.92 -4.18 35.83
N TRP A 38 2.92 -2.86 35.62
CA TRP A 38 3.00 -2.27 34.28
C TRP A 38 4.13 -1.25 34.21
N SER A 39 5.17 -1.58 33.45
CA SER A 39 6.32 -0.70 33.20
C SER A 39 6.33 -0.28 31.74
N LEU A 40 5.90 0.97 31.46
CA LEU A 40 5.83 1.49 30.10
C LEU A 40 7.17 1.34 29.37
N ALA A 41 8.29 1.68 30.02
CA ALA A 41 9.63 1.59 29.44
C ALA A 41 9.99 0.16 28.97
N ALA A 42 9.54 -0.87 29.69
CA ALA A 42 9.78 -2.26 29.29
C ALA A 42 8.92 -2.69 28.10
N PHE A 43 7.74 -2.07 27.90
CA PHE A 43 6.79 -2.43 26.85
C PHE A 43 6.90 -1.56 25.58
N ILE A 44 7.66 -0.45 25.60
CA ILE A 44 7.91 0.40 24.42
C ILE A 44 8.33 -0.42 23.19
N PRO A 45 9.28 -1.38 23.26
CA PRO A 45 9.64 -2.18 22.09
C PRO A 45 8.45 -2.95 21.51
N VAL A 46 7.62 -3.55 22.35
CA VAL A 46 6.43 -4.31 21.90
C VAL A 46 5.39 -3.38 21.26
N ILE A 47 5.14 -2.21 21.87
CA ILE A 47 4.20 -1.21 21.33
C ILE A 47 4.70 -0.67 19.99
N PHE A 48 6.01 -0.45 19.86
CA PHE A 48 6.63 -0.01 18.61
C PHE A 48 6.47 -1.05 17.49
N GLU A 49 6.80 -2.32 17.77
CA GLU A 49 6.67 -3.40 16.78
C GLU A 49 5.21 -3.62 16.35
N THR A 50 4.26 -3.58 17.29
CA THR A 50 2.82 -3.68 16.96
C THR A 50 2.33 -2.50 16.13
N THR A 51 2.80 -1.28 16.41
CA THR A 51 2.52 -0.10 15.57
C THR A 51 3.00 -0.30 14.13
N ILE A 52 4.26 -0.74 13.95
CA ILE A 52 4.84 -0.95 12.62
C ILE A 52 4.18 -2.11 11.89
N LEU A 53 3.87 -3.20 12.59
CA LEU A 53 3.21 -4.36 12.01
C LEU A 53 1.86 -3.98 11.38
N PHE A 54 1.01 -3.26 12.12
CA PHE A 54 -0.28 -2.81 11.60
C PHE A 54 -0.11 -1.78 10.48
N ALA A 55 0.84 -0.85 10.60
CA ALA A 55 1.11 0.14 9.55
C ALA A 55 1.59 -0.52 8.25
N ALA A 56 2.54 -1.46 8.32
CA ALA A 56 3.11 -2.11 7.15
C ALA A 56 2.09 -3.02 6.45
N LEU A 57 1.41 -3.89 7.20
CA LEU A 57 0.42 -4.81 6.63
C LEU A 57 -0.75 -4.08 5.97
N SER A 58 -1.29 -3.04 6.64
CA SER A 58 -2.36 -2.23 6.06
C SER A 58 -1.90 -1.44 4.84
N SER A 59 -0.65 -0.98 4.81
CA SER A 59 -0.09 -0.28 3.64
C SER A 59 0.02 -1.20 2.42
N VAL A 60 0.54 -2.41 2.61
CA VAL A 60 0.65 -3.40 1.53
C VAL A 60 -0.74 -3.77 1.04
N LEU A 61 -1.67 -4.06 1.95
CA LEU A 61 -3.05 -4.40 1.59
C LEU A 61 -3.74 -3.23 0.86
N ALA A 62 -3.59 -2.01 1.34
CA ALA A 62 -4.15 -0.83 0.69
C ALA A 62 -3.57 -0.61 -0.71
N MET A 63 -2.26 -0.82 -0.89
CA MET A 63 -1.61 -0.73 -2.21
C MET A 63 -2.19 -1.77 -3.17
N ILE A 64 -2.32 -3.02 -2.73
CA ILE A 64 -2.88 -4.12 -3.53
C ILE A 64 -4.32 -3.79 -3.93
N VAL A 65 -5.18 -3.41 -2.98
CA VAL A 65 -6.59 -3.14 -3.22
C VAL A 65 -6.80 -1.90 -4.10
N LEU A 66 -6.10 -0.79 -3.82
CA LEU A 66 -6.26 0.46 -4.58
C LEU A 66 -5.73 0.35 -6.01
N ASN A 67 -4.71 -0.49 -6.24
CA ASN A 67 -4.21 -0.78 -7.58
C ASN A 67 -5.01 -1.88 -8.30
N GLY A 68 -6.02 -2.47 -7.63
CA GLY A 68 -6.83 -3.54 -8.18
C GLY A 68 -6.04 -4.83 -8.44
N LEU A 69 -5.04 -5.12 -7.61
CA LEU A 69 -4.23 -6.33 -7.64
C LEU A 69 -4.79 -7.39 -6.67
N PRO A 70 -4.50 -8.69 -6.88
CA PRO A 70 -3.89 -9.28 -8.06
C PRO A 70 -4.90 -9.35 -9.22
N LYS A 71 -4.47 -8.96 -10.43
CA LYS A 71 -5.22 -9.24 -11.66
C LYS A 71 -4.80 -10.61 -12.18
N VAL A 72 -5.74 -11.53 -12.28
CA VAL A 72 -5.53 -12.82 -12.93
C VAL A 72 -5.55 -12.55 -14.44
N ASP A 73 -4.40 -12.75 -15.09
CA ASP A 73 -4.14 -12.46 -16.52
C ASP A 73 -4.34 -10.99 -16.95
N PRO A 74 -3.45 -10.06 -16.52
CA PRO A 74 -3.52 -8.68 -17.00
C PRO A 74 -3.18 -8.61 -18.50
N PRO A 75 -3.90 -7.80 -19.29
CA PRO A 75 -3.54 -7.55 -20.67
C PRO A 75 -2.14 -6.94 -20.78
N ILE A 76 -1.30 -7.51 -21.66
CA ILE A 76 0.07 -7.05 -21.89
C ILE A 76 0.08 -6.05 -23.04
N ILE A 77 0.38 -4.78 -22.73
CA ILE A 77 0.44 -3.70 -23.73
C ILE A 77 1.61 -3.89 -24.71
N ASP A 78 2.83 -4.00 -24.19
CA ASP A 78 4.02 -4.34 -24.96
C ASP A 78 5.04 -5.01 -24.01
N PRO A 79 5.66 -6.15 -24.39
CA PRO A 79 6.61 -6.86 -23.53
C PRO A 79 7.80 -6.00 -23.08
N ASP A 80 8.22 -5.05 -23.92
CA ASP A 80 9.42 -4.25 -23.69
C ASP A 80 9.22 -3.11 -22.67
N LEU A 81 7.97 -2.89 -22.19
CA LEU A 81 7.65 -1.83 -21.22
C LEU A 81 8.31 -2.01 -19.86
N THR A 82 8.66 -3.25 -19.53
CA THR A 82 9.34 -3.56 -18.27
C THR A 82 10.83 -3.25 -18.30
N CYS A 83 11.42 -3.10 -19.49
CA CYS A 83 12.88 -3.08 -19.67
C CYS A 83 13.39 -1.84 -20.42
N SER A 84 12.86 -1.57 -21.62
CA SER A 84 13.54 -0.68 -22.58
C SER A 84 12.70 0.49 -23.07
N LYS A 85 11.37 0.40 -22.98
CA LYS A 85 10.45 1.40 -23.56
C LYS A 85 9.56 2.01 -22.49
N PHE A 86 9.25 3.29 -22.65
CA PHE A 86 8.18 3.97 -21.92
C PHE A 86 6.97 4.10 -22.84
N ALA A 87 5.76 3.94 -22.29
CA ALA A 87 4.53 4.16 -23.03
C ALA A 87 3.59 5.12 -22.30
N LEU A 88 2.88 5.91 -23.09
CA LEU A 88 1.69 6.63 -22.65
C LEU A 88 0.48 5.83 -23.14
N PHE A 89 -0.36 5.40 -22.21
CA PHE A 89 -1.59 4.67 -22.51
C PHE A 89 -2.79 5.60 -22.38
N ILE A 90 -3.61 5.68 -23.43
CA ILE A 90 -4.87 6.43 -23.40
C ILE A 90 -6.01 5.41 -23.59
N PRO A 91 -6.87 5.22 -22.58
CA PRO A 91 -8.01 4.32 -22.70
C PRO A 91 -9.08 4.92 -23.63
N GLU A 92 -9.66 4.10 -24.50
CA GLU A 92 -10.75 4.45 -25.44
C GLU A 92 -12.12 4.63 -24.73
N ASN A 93 -12.13 5.01 -23.45
CA ASN A 93 -13.33 5.05 -22.62
C ASN A 93 -14.05 6.42 -22.62
N ASP A 94 -13.55 7.39 -23.39
CA ASP A 94 -14.07 8.76 -23.37
C ASP A 94 -14.90 9.07 -24.63
N VAL A 95 -16.00 9.80 -24.45
CA VAL A 95 -16.96 10.16 -25.51
C VAL A 95 -16.32 11.07 -26.57
N ALA A 96 -15.24 11.76 -26.21
CA ALA A 96 -14.47 12.64 -27.09
C ALA A 96 -13.23 11.97 -27.71
N PHE A 97 -13.04 10.66 -27.56
CA PHE A 97 -11.87 9.97 -28.08
C PHE A 97 -11.90 9.89 -29.61
N ASP A 98 -10.98 10.63 -30.25
CA ASP A 98 -10.81 10.66 -31.70
C ASP A 98 -9.43 10.13 -32.06
N VAL A 99 -9.41 8.95 -32.66
CA VAL A 99 -8.19 8.20 -33.00
C VAL A 99 -7.24 9.05 -33.85
N ALA A 100 -7.76 9.79 -34.83
CA ALA A 100 -6.93 10.56 -35.75
C ALA A 100 -6.24 11.74 -35.04
N LYS A 101 -6.91 12.36 -34.06
CA LYS A 101 -6.32 13.44 -33.26
C LYS A 101 -5.26 12.92 -32.31
N VAL A 102 -5.51 11.77 -31.69
CA VAL A 102 -4.57 11.14 -30.74
C VAL A 102 -3.30 10.69 -31.46
N GLU A 103 -3.42 10.05 -32.63
CA GLU A 103 -2.24 9.68 -33.43
C GLU A 103 -1.43 10.89 -33.87
N LYS A 104 -2.10 11.97 -34.27
CA LYS A 104 -1.42 13.21 -34.65
C LYS A 104 -0.68 13.81 -33.46
N LEU A 105 -1.33 13.88 -32.29
CA LEU A 105 -0.72 14.36 -31.06
C LEU A 105 0.56 13.56 -30.71
N PHE A 106 0.51 12.23 -30.81
CA PHE A 106 1.68 11.39 -30.54
C PHE A 106 2.82 11.60 -31.55
N LYS A 107 2.49 11.78 -32.84
CA LYS A 107 3.48 12.11 -33.87
C LYS A 107 4.12 13.48 -33.63
N ASP A 108 3.32 14.48 -33.29
CA ASP A 108 3.78 15.84 -33.01
C ASP A 108 4.68 15.89 -31.75
N LEU A 109 4.42 15.03 -30.76
CA LEU A 109 5.24 14.86 -29.55
C LEU A 109 6.52 14.03 -29.77
N GLY A 110 6.73 13.48 -30.97
CA GLY A 110 7.93 12.70 -31.31
C GLY A 110 7.91 11.23 -30.87
N ALA A 111 6.74 10.62 -30.74
CA ALA A 111 6.63 9.19 -30.40
C ALA A 111 7.30 8.31 -31.46
N SER A 112 8.18 7.39 -31.02
CA SER A 112 8.91 6.48 -31.92
C SER A 112 8.02 5.40 -32.52
N VAL A 113 7.01 4.94 -31.78
CA VAL A 113 6.09 3.88 -32.16
C VAL A 113 4.70 4.19 -31.62
N VAL A 114 3.69 4.15 -32.50
CA VAL A 114 2.27 4.28 -32.13
C VAL A 114 1.60 2.95 -32.47
N LYS A 115 1.01 2.29 -31.47
CA LYS A 115 0.29 1.02 -31.63
C LYS A 115 -1.09 1.14 -31.02
N ARG A 116 -2.09 0.59 -31.71
CA ARG A 116 -3.38 0.27 -31.11
C ARG A 116 -3.28 -1.11 -30.47
N THR A 117 -3.62 -1.21 -29.19
CA THR A 117 -3.63 -2.50 -28.51
C THR A 117 -5.06 -2.78 -28.09
N GLU A 118 -5.61 -3.90 -28.57
CA GLU A 118 -6.93 -4.39 -28.22
C GLU A 118 -6.75 -5.43 -27.10
N PHE A 119 -7.54 -5.31 -26.03
CA PHE A 119 -7.53 -6.18 -24.86
C PHE A 119 -8.94 -6.68 -24.56
#